data_AF-A0A7X7MPF4-F1
#
_entry.id   AF-A0A7X7MPF4-F1
#
_cell.length_a   1.000
_cell.length_b   1.000
_cell.length_c   1.000
_cell.angle_alpha   90.00
_cell.angle_beta   90.00
_cell.angle_gamma   90.00
#
_symmetry.space_group_name_H-M   'P 1'
#
loop_
_entity.id
_entity.type
_entity.pdbx_description
1 polymer ?
#
loop_
_entity_poly.entity_id
_entity_poly.type
_entity_poly.pdbx_seq_one_letter_code
_entity_poly.pdbx_strand_id
1 'polypeptide(L)'
;MRVITFKERFAEPVRSGAKRQTIRKSAGCEVGDILSLRRWTGRPRHSRQELLREAPCESVCAITVTDDGVSVEGAAVSAQAMAKADGFADFAEMREFFRKTHGLPFSGYLIRW
;
A
#
# COMPACT_ATOMS: atom_id res chain seq x y z
N MET A 1 16.89 3.56 -6.17
CA MET A 1 15.60 4.26 -6.08
C MET A 1 14.51 3.44 -6.74
N ARG A 2 13.40 3.16 -6.04
CA ARG A 2 12.27 2.36 -6.54
C ARG A 2 11.01 3.21 -6.62
N VAL A 3 10.24 3.09 -7.68
CA VAL A 3 9.02 3.88 -7.88
C VAL A 3 7.80 3.09 -7.45
N ILE A 4 7.00 3.65 -6.54
CA ILE A 4 5.68 3.12 -6.17
C ILE A 4 4.62 4.14 -6.57
N THR A 5 3.65 3.70 -7.39
CA THR A 5 2.54 4.56 -7.83
C THR A 5 1.26 4.28 -7.04
N PHE A 6 0.55 5.35 -6.71
CA PHE A 6 -0.70 5.35 -5.96
C PHE A 6 -1.88 5.78 -6.81
N LYS A 7 -3.06 5.24 -6.49
CA LYS A 7 -4.35 5.77 -6.99
C LYS A 7 -4.61 7.14 -6.34
N GLU A 8 -5.38 7.97 -7.02
CA GLU A 8 -5.71 9.35 -6.60
C GLU A 8 -6.15 9.44 -5.13
N ARG A 9 -7.05 8.54 -4.69
CA ARG A 9 -7.54 8.48 -3.31
C ARG A 9 -6.47 8.32 -2.22
N PHE A 10 -5.27 7.85 -2.56
CA PHE A 10 -4.17 7.68 -1.62
C PHE A 10 -3.09 8.75 -1.76
N ALA A 11 -3.19 9.64 -2.75
CA ALA A 11 -2.15 10.60 -3.05
C ALA A 11 -1.91 11.58 -1.89
N GLU A 12 -2.99 12.17 -1.36
CA GLU A 12 -2.88 13.14 -0.27
C GLU A 12 -2.47 12.50 1.07
N PRO A 13 -3.02 11.34 1.49
CA PRO A 13 -2.50 10.63 2.66
C PRO A 13 -1.01 10.29 2.58
N VAL A 14 -0.51 9.93 1.38
CA VAL A 14 0.93 9.67 1.18
C VAL A 14 1.75 10.96 1.25
N ARG A 15 1.28 12.04 0.60
CA ARG A 15 1.95 13.34 0.58
C ARG A 15 2.09 13.90 2.00
N SER A 16 0.99 13.97 2.74
CA SER A 16 0.93 14.45 4.13
C SER A 16 1.69 13.55 5.11
N GLY A 17 1.88 12.27 4.78
CA GLY A 17 2.52 11.27 5.65
C GLY A 17 1.56 10.57 6.60
N ALA A 18 0.25 10.79 6.45
CA ALA A 18 -0.77 10.03 7.18
C ALA A 18 -0.76 8.54 6.80
N LYS A 19 -0.43 8.23 5.53
CA LYS A 19 -0.23 6.85 5.03
C LYS A 19 1.26 6.56 4.87
N ARG A 20 1.74 5.55 5.60
CA ARG A 20 3.15 5.12 5.69
C ARG A 20 3.39 3.67 5.26
N GLN A 21 2.42 3.08 4.58
CA GLN A 21 2.51 1.71 4.12
C GLN A 21 1.68 1.47 2.87
N THR A 22 2.00 0.41 2.13
CA THR A 22 1.22 -0.08 0.99
C THR A 22 1.24 -1.60 0.93
N ILE A 23 0.12 -2.18 0.48
CA ILE A 23 0.03 -3.60 0.14
C ILE A 23 0.15 -3.77 -1.38
N ARG A 24 0.99 -4.70 -1.84
CA ARG A 24 1.32 -4.92 -3.26
C ARG A 24 1.45 -6.41 -3.58
N LYS A 25 1.25 -6.79 -4.85
CA LYS A 25 1.39 -8.19 -5.29
C LYS A 25 2.84 -8.67 -5.29
N SER A 26 3.76 -7.78 -5.66
CA SER A 26 5.21 -7.98 -5.56
C SER A 26 5.81 -6.86 -4.71
N ALA A 27 6.88 -7.16 -3.98
CA ALA A 27 7.60 -6.16 -3.18
C ALA A 27 8.20 -5.06 -4.08
N GLY A 28 9.04 -5.46 -5.03
CA GLY A 28 9.68 -4.52 -5.98
C GLY A 28 10.67 -3.54 -5.34
N CYS A 29 11.00 -3.74 -4.07
CA CYS A 29 12.00 -3.01 -3.28
C CYS A 29 12.49 -3.89 -2.13
N GLU A 30 13.62 -3.48 -1.54
CA GLU A 30 14.22 -4.11 -0.37
C GLU A 30 14.35 -3.08 0.77
N VAL A 31 14.57 -3.54 2.00
CA VAL A 31 14.82 -2.65 3.14
C VAL A 31 16.06 -1.79 2.84
N GLY A 32 15.97 -0.49 3.07
CA GLY A 32 17.01 0.49 2.74
C GLY A 32 16.90 1.14 1.36
N ASP A 33 16.09 0.60 0.44
CA ASP A 33 15.83 1.28 -0.83
C ASP A 33 15.14 2.63 -0.62
N ILE A 34 15.57 3.68 -1.33
CA ILE A 34 14.79 4.93 -1.40
C ILE A 34 13.58 4.74 -2.32
N LEU A 35 12.38 4.89 -1.75
CA LEU A 35 11.11 4.84 -2.45
C LEU A 35 10.71 6.22 -2.94
N SER A 36 10.48 6.33 -4.25
CA SER A 36 9.89 7.51 -4.89
C SER A 36 8.39 7.26 -5.03
N LEU A 37 7.60 7.83 -4.11
CA LEU A 37 6.16 7.63 -4.01
C LEU A 37 5.45 8.63 -4.92
N ARG A 38 4.67 8.13 -5.89
CA ARG A 38 4.16 8.95 -7.01
C ARG A 38 2.69 8.71 -7.28
N ARG A 39 2.06 9.63 -7.99
CA ARG A 39 0.77 9.39 -8.69
C ARG A 39 0.89 9.73 -10.16
N TRP A 40 -0.01 9.21 -10.98
CA TRP A 40 -0.23 9.71 -12.33
C TRP A 40 -1.11 10.95 -12.27
N THR A 41 -0.79 12.01 -13.01
CA THR A 41 -1.60 13.26 -13.04
C THR A 41 -2.84 13.16 -13.93
N GLY A 42 -2.99 12.05 -14.66
CA GLY A 42 -4.13 11.75 -15.50
C GLY A 42 -4.24 10.24 -15.75
N ARG A 43 -4.44 9.83 -17.01
CA ARG A 43 -4.56 8.42 -17.36
C ARG A 43 -3.30 7.63 -16.94
N PRO A 44 -3.42 6.54 -16.15
CA PRO A 44 -2.29 5.74 -15.73
C PRO A 44 -1.46 5.25 -16.93
N ARG A 45 -0.14 5.28 -16.82
CA ARG A 45 0.85 4.89 -17.85
C ARG A 45 0.90 5.79 -19.11
N HIS A 46 0.02 6.78 -19.23
CA HIS A 46 -0.05 7.66 -20.40
C HIS A 46 0.09 9.16 -20.06
N SER A 47 0.24 9.50 -18.78
CA SER A 47 0.35 10.89 -18.29
C SER A 47 1.65 11.11 -17.54
N ARG A 48 1.93 12.32 -17.05
CA ARG A 48 3.11 12.56 -16.22
C ARG A 48 2.91 11.96 -14.83
N GLN A 49 4.01 11.61 -14.18
CA GLN A 49 3.98 11.25 -12.76
C GLN A 49 4.34 12.47 -11.92
N GLU A 50 3.58 12.68 -10.86
CA GLU A 50 3.88 13.65 -9.81
C GLU A 50 4.51 12.94 -8.61
N LEU A 51 5.59 13.52 -8.09
CA LEU A 51 6.20 13.08 -6.83
C LEU A 51 5.34 13.53 -5.65
N LEU A 52 4.97 12.56 -4.81
CA LEU A 52 4.21 12.82 -3.58
C LEU A 52 5.15 12.92 -2.38
N ARG A 53 6.11 12.00 -2.28
CA ARG A 53 7.07 11.88 -1.18
C ARG A 53 8.23 10.97 -1.57
N GLU A 54 9.38 11.15 -0.93
CA GLU A 54 10.47 10.17 -0.92
C GLU A 54 10.69 9.69 0.52
N ALA A 55 10.92 8.39 0.68
CA ALA A 55 11.14 7.78 1.99
C ALA A 55 11.94 6.47 1.85
N PRO A 56 12.79 6.12 2.83
CA PRO A 56 13.47 4.84 2.84
C PRO A 56 12.47 3.70 3.09
N CYS A 57 12.65 2.56 2.42
CA CYS A 57 11.91 1.35 2.72
C CYS A 57 12.36 0.79 4.07
N GLU A 58 11.46 0.79 5.05
CA GLU A 58 11.73 0.36 6.42
C GLU A 58 11.44 -1.13 6.63
N SER A 59 10.42 -1.67 5.96
CA SER A 59 10.07 -3.09 6.08
C SER A 59 9.38 -3.62 4.84
N VAL A 60 9.61 -4.89 4.54
CA VAL A 60 8.89 -5.68 3.53
C VAL A 60 8.51 -7.02 4.18
N CYS A 61 7.21 -7.27 4.37
CA CYS A 61 6.72 -8.48 5.01
C CYS A 61 5.65 -9.16 4.14
N ALA A 62 5.58 -10.50 4.17
CA ALA A 62 4.47 -11.19 3.53
C ALA A 62 3.15 -10.86 4.26
N ILE A 63 2.09 -10.63 3.48
CA ILE A 63 0.75 -10.32 3.99
C ILE A 63 -0.30 -11.12 3.23
N THR A 64 -1.29 -11.61 3.97
CA THR A 64 -2.51 -12.18 3.43
C THR A 64 -3.72 -11.39 3.91
N VAL A 65 -4.61 -11.04 2.98
CA VAL A 65 -5.91 -10.43 3.26
C VAL A 65 -6.99 -11.44 2.90
N THR A 66 -7.89 -11.72 3.82
CA THR A 66 -9.01 -12.65 3.65
C THR A 66 -10.33 -11.94 3.90
N ASP A 67 -11.44 -12.67 3.79
CA ASP A 67 -12.76 -12.17 4.16
C ASP A 67 -12.88 -11.84 5.66
N ASP A 68 -12.12 -12.55 6.49
CA ASP A 68 -12.21 -12.53 7.95
C ASP A 68 -11.15 -11.62 8.60
N GLY A 69 -10.07 -11.29 7.90
CA GLY A 69 -9.02 -10.48 8.49
C GLY A 69 -7.77 -10.27 7.64
N VAL A 70 -6.69 -9.94 8.34
CA VAL A 70 -5.36 -9.73 7.78
C VAL A 70 -4.35 -10.48 8.62
N SER A 71 -3.42 -11.16 7.95
CA SER A 71 -2.27 -11.82 8.58
C SER A 71 -0.99 -11.26 7.98
N VAL A 72 -0.06 -10.81 8.82
CA VAL A 72 1.29 -10.41 8.43
C VAL A 72 2.27 -11.41 9.02
N GLU A 73 3.23 -11.85 8.23
CA GLU A 73 4.28 -12.75 8.69
C GLU A 73 4.98 -12.19 9.95
N GLY A 74 5.02 -13.00 11.00
CA GLY A 74 5.71 -12.67 12.25
C GLY A 74 5.02 -11.62 13.12
N ALA A 75 3.80 -11.17 12.81
CA ALA A 75 3.11 -10.14 13.59
C ALA A 75 1.60 -10.37 13.71
N ALA A 76 1.10 -10.28 14.95
CA ALA A 76 -0.33 -10.12 15.20
C ALA A 76 -0.74 -8.69 14.81
N VAL A 77 -1.71 -8.56 13.91
CA VAL A 77 -2.17 -7.25 13.41
C VAL A 77 -3.68 -7.11 13.56
N SER A 78 -4.13 -5.92 13.93
CA SER A 78 -5.54 -5.56 13.82
C SER A 78 -5.85 -5.22 12.38
N ALA A 79 -6.81 -5.93 11.78
CA ALA A 79 -7.28 -5.65 10.42
C ALA A 79 -7.80 -4.21 10.27
N GLN A 80 -8.43 -3.67 11.32
CA GLN A 80 -8.90 -2.29 11.38
C GLN A 80 -7.74 -1.28 11.39
N ALA A 81 -6.71 -1.52 12.21
CA ALA A 81 -5.54 -0.67 12.25
C ALA A 81 -4.75 -0.74 10.92
N MET A 82 -4.64 -1.93 10.33
CA MET A 82 -4.01 -2.13 9.03
C MET A 82 -4.71 -1.32 7.94
N ALA A 83 -6.04 -1.38 7.88
CA ALA A 83 -6.83 -0.66 6.89
C ALA A 83 -6.62 0.85 7.00
N LYS A 84 -6.70 1.40 8.22
CA LYS A 84 -6.44 2.83 8.46
C LYS A 84 -5.02 3.25 8.08
N ALA A 85 -4.02 2.46 8.48
CA ALA A 85 -2.63 2.73 8.11
C ALA A 85 -2.39 2.61 6.59
N ASP A 86 -3.19 1.77 5.90
CA ASP A 86 -3.19 1.68 4.45
C ASP A 86 -4.13 2.71 3.77
N GLY A 87 -4.68 3.68 4.50
CA GLY A 87 -5.46 4.80 3.94
C GLY A 87 -6.90 4.46 3.56
N PHE A 88 -7.46 3.40 4.16
CA PHE A 88 -8.89 3.10 4.13
C PHE A 88 -9.58 3.61 5.40
N ALA A 89 -10.89 3.84 5.35
CA ALA A 89 -11.66 4.23 6.52
C ALA A 89 -11.72 3.11 7.58
N ASP A 90 -11.92 1.88 7.10
CA ASP A 90 -12.04 0.68 7.92
C ASP A 90 -11.69 -0.60 7.16
N PHE A 91 -11.70 -1.74 7.87
CA PHE A 91 -11.43 -3.04 7.28
C PHE A 91 -12.49 -3.46 6.25
N ALA A 92 -13.76 -3.06 6.41
CA ALA A 92 -14.81 -3.42 5.48
C ALA A 92 -14.55 -2.80 4.09
N GLU A 93 -14.15 -1.53 4.06
CA GLU A 93 -13.77 -0.82 2.85
C GLU A 93 -12.52 -1.44 2.21
N MET A 94 -11.49 -1.74 3.00
CA MET A 94 -10.28 -2.40 2.50
C MET A 94 -10.60 -3.77 1.90
N ARG A 95 -11.38 -4.60 2.61
CA ARG A 95 -11.79 -5.93 2.15
C ARG A 95 -12.53 -5.87 0.81
N GLU A 96 -13.50 -4.96 0.70
CA GLU A 96 -14.26 -4.77 -0.53
C GLU A 96 -13.37 -4.29 -1.69
N PHE A 97 -12.42 -3.41 -1.41
CA PHE A 97 -11.44 -2.97 -2.40
C PHE A 97 -10.59 -4.14 -2.93
N PHE A 98 -10.06 -4.99 -2.05
CA PHE A 98 -9.27 -6.15 -2.45
C PHE A 98 -10.11 -7.18 -3.21
N ARG A 99 -11.32 -7.48 -2.73
CA ARG A 99 -12.26 -8.38 -3.40
C ARG A 99 -12.53 -7.95 -4.84
N LYS A 100 -12.79 -6.66 -5.07
CA LYS A 100 -13.05 -6.10 -6.40
C LYS A 100 -11.80 -5.97 -7.28
N THR A 101 -10.65 -5.64 -6.72
CA THR A 101 -9.45 -5.29 -7.50
C THR A 101 -8.56 -6.50 -7.79
N HIS A 102 -8.49 -7.46 -6.87
CA HIS A 102 -7.57 -8.58 -6.91
C HIS A 102 -8.22 -9.95 -6.64
N GLY A 103 -9.37 -9.98 -5.97
CA GLY A 103 -9.95 -11.18 -5.39
C GLY A 103 -9.42 -11.47 -3.98
N LEU A 104 -10.16 -12.30 -3.25
CA LEU A 104 -9.77 -12.83 -1.93
C LEU A 104 -9.70 -14.37 -2.00
N PRO A 105 -8.77 -15.02 -1.27
CA PRO A 105 -7.72 -14.42 -0.47
C PRO A 105 -6.66 -13.74 -1.35
N PHE A 106 -6.17 -12.58 -0.89
CA PHE A 106 -5.06 -11.89 -1.53
C PHE A 106 -3.77 -12.18 -0.77
N SER A 107 -2.74 -12.68 -1.45
CA SER A 107 -1.38 -12.80 -0.92
C SER A 107 -0.41 -11.91 -1.68
N GLY A 108 0.43 -11.19 -0.92
CA GLY A 108 1.43 -10.27 -1.43
C GLY A 108 2.36 -9.77 -0.34
N TYR A 109 2.77 -8.51 -0.46
CA TYR A 109 3.75 -7.88 0.43
C TYR A 109 3.20 -6.57 1.00
N LEU A 110 3.43 -6.38 2.29
CA LEU A 110 3.26 -5.12 3.00
C LEU A 110 4.60 -4.40 3.04
N ILE A 111 4.66 -3.20 2.46
CA ILE A 111 5.83 -2.34 2.41
C ILE A 111 5.58 -1.14 3.30
N ARG A 112 6.54 -0.78 4.16
CA ARG A 112 6.47 0.40 5.04
C ARG A 112 7.65 1.36 4.81
N TRP A 113 7.43 2.64 5.07
CA TRP A 113 8.38 3.73 4.90
C TRP A 113 8.09 4.90 5.84
#